data_AF-A0A962M5B9-F1
#
_entry.id   AF-A0A962M5B9-F1
#
_cell.length_a   1.000
_cell.length_b   1.000
_cell.length_c   1.000
_cell.angle_alpha   90.00
_cell.angle_beta   90.00
_cell.angle_gamma   90.00
#
_symmetry.space_group_name_H-M   'P 1'
#
loop_
_entity.id
_entity.type
_entity.pdbx_description
1 polymer ?
#
loop_
_entity_poly.entity_id
_entity_poly.type
_entity_poly.pdbx_seq_one_letter_code
_entity_poly.pdbx_strand_id
1 'polypeptide(L)' 'MKIKDFKNKNSDEIKIELISLYRKKLQLNLEKSNSSNFKSTHILRNVKKNLARLLTFINDKKRELK' A
#
# COMPACT_ATOMS: atom_id res chain seq x y z
N MET A 1 -0.56 9.06 2.90
CA MET A 1 0.80 8.58 2.59
C MET A 1 1.32 9.29 1.35
N LYS A 2 2.40 10.05 1.52
CA LYS A 2 3.09 10.79 0.46
C LYS A 2 4.40 10.06 0.14
N ILE A 3 4.90 10.24 -1.09
CA ILE A 3 6.15 9.62 -1.55
C ILE A 3 7.35 10.04 -0.68
N LYS A 4 7.33 11.25 -0.12
CA LYS A 4 8.34 11.76 0.80
C LYS A 4 8.46 10.93 2.08
N ASP A 5 7.37 10.31 2.53
CA ASP A 5 7.34 9.51 3.77
C ASP A 5 8.16 8.22 3.65
N PHE A 6 8.47 7.77 2.41
CA PHE A 6 9.30 6.59 2.17
C PHE A 6 10.79 6.88 2.05
N LYS A 7 11.19 8.14 1.78
CA LYS A 7 12.60 8.51 1.67
C LYS A 7 13.35 8.39 2.99
N ASN A 8 12.63 8.52 4.11
CA ASN A 8 13.19 8.48 5.45
C ASN A 8 13.14 7.09 6.09
N LYS A 9 12.56 6.09 5.42
CA LYS A 9 12.35 4.75 5.96
C LYS A 9 13.44 3.80 5.50
N ASN A 10 13.79 2.85 6.36
CA ASN A 10 14.75 1.80 6.02
C ASN A 10 14.12 0.76 5.08
N SER A 11 14.96 -0.01 4.37
CA SER A 11 14.54 -1.06 3.43
C SER A 11 13.63 -2.11 4.09
N ASP A 12 13.88 -2.46 5.35
CA ASP A 12 13.05 -3.43 6.08
C ASP A 12 11.72 -2.84 6.52
N GLU A 13 11.68 -1.57 6.91
CA GLU A 13 10.43 -0.87 7.21
C GLU A 13 9.52 -0.79 5.98
N ILE A 14 10.11 -0.54 4.80
CA ILE A 14 9.39 -0.53 3.53
C ILE A 14 8.75 -1.89 3.24
N LYS A 15 9.46 -3.00 3.49
CA LYS A 15 8.92 -4.36 3.33
C LYS A 15 7.78 -4.63 4.31
N ILE A 16 7.95 -4.25 5.58
CA ILE A 16 6.90 -4.39 6.61
C ILE A 16 5.64 -3.62 6.19
N GLU A 17 5.81 -2.39 5.71
CA GLU A 17 4.70 -1.55 5.26
C GLU A 17 3.99 -2.15 4.04
N LEU A 18 4.75 -2.72 3.10
CA LEU A 18 4.20 -3.41 1.94
C LEU A 18 3.30 -4.59 2.38
N ILE A 19 3.79 -5.43 3.28
CA ILE A 19 3.05 -6.57 3.84
C ILE A 19 1.77 -6.09 4.54
N SER A 20 1.89 -5.03 5.34
CA SER A 20 0.75 -4.42 6.05
C SER A 20 -0.32 -3.92 5.09
N LEU A 21 0.06 -3.22 4.01
CA LEU A 21 -0.88 -2.73 3.00
C LEU A 21 -1.58 -3.87 2.24
N TYR A 22 -0.87 -4.95 1.92
CA TYR A 22 -1.46 -6.14 1.30
C TYR A 22 -2.46 -6.85 2.22
N ARG A 23 -2.12 -7.02 3.51
CA ARG A 23 -3.04 -7.57 4.50
C ARG A 23 -4.30 -6.73 4.62
N LYS A 24 -4.16 -5.41 4.69
CA LYS A 24 -5.30 -4.48 4.77
C LYS A 24 -6.17 -4.52 3.52
N LYS A 25 -5.56 -4.64 2.33
CA LYS A 25 -6.30 -4.85 1.07
C LYS A 25 -7.09 -6.16 1.10
N LEU A 26 -6.49 -7.25 1.59
CA LEU A 26 -7.16 -8.55 1.70
C LEU A 26 -8.35 -8.47 2.65
N GLN A 27 -8.16 -7.91 3.84
CA GLN A 27 -9.24 -7.71 4.81
C GLN A 27 -10.41 -6.92 4.21
N LEU A 28 -10.14 -5.79 3.54
CA LEU A 28 -11.17 -4.97 2.90
C LEU A 28 -11.88 -5.70 1.76
N ASN A 29 -11.19 -6.57 1.03
CA ASN A 29 -11.82 -7.39 -0.01
C ASN A 29 -12.73 -8.46 0.59
N LEU A 30 -12.33 -9.09 1.69
CA LEU A 30 -13.16 -10.06 2.42
C LEU A 30 -14.42 -9.39 2.99
N GLU A 31 -14.26 -8.22 3.63
CA GLU A 31 -15.38 -7.41 4.12
C GLU A 31 -16.33 -7.00 2.99
N LYS A 32 -15.78 -6.65 1.81
CA LYS A 32 -16.57 -6.34 0.63
C LYS A 32 -17.36 -7.55 0.11
N SER A 33 -16.79 -8.74 0.15
CA SER A 33 -17.47 -9.96 -0.30
C SER A 33 -18.57 -10.41 0.66
N ASN A 34 -18.37 -10.21 1.98
CA ASN A 34 -19.28 -10.69 3.01
C ASN A 34 -20.45 -9.72 3.30
N SER A 35 -20.32 -8.44 2.92
CA SER A 35 -21.32 -7.41 3.20
C SER A 35 -21.95 -6.84 1.93
N SER A 36 -23.28 -6.85 1.86
CA SER A 36 -24.06 -6.25 0.78
C SER A 36 -23.95 -4.72 0.72
N ASN A 37 -23.59 -4.05 1.82
CA ASN A 37 -23.43 -2.59 1.90
C ASN A 37 -22.02 -2.23 2.39
N PHE A 38 -21.02 -2.38 1.51
CA PHE A 38 -19.64 -2.03 1.80
C PHE A 38 -19.41 -0.51 1.90
N LYS A 39 -19.38 0.02 3.12
CA LYS A 39 -19.20 1.46 3.40
C LYS A 39 -17.75 1.96 3.23
N SER A 40 -16.78 1.06 3.08
CA SER A 40 -15.34 1.37 3.15
C SER A 40 -14.67 1.52 1.76
N THR A 41 -15.41 1.90 0.73
CA THR A 41 -14.89 2.06 -0.66
C THR A 41 -13.74 3.06 -0.76
N HIS A 42 -13.84 4.20 -0.08
CA HIS A 42 -12.79 5.22 -0.02
C HIS A 42 -11.51 4.69 0.62
N ILE A 43 -11.63 3.84 1.65
CA ILE A 43 -10.49 3.21 2.34
C ILE A 43 -9.80 2.24 1.40
N LEU A 44 -10.55 1.38 0.70
CA LEU A 44 -9.99 0.46 -0.30
C LEU A 44 -9.26 1.22 -1.43
N ARG A 45 -9.83 2.34 -1.90
CA ARG A 45 -9.18 3.21 -2.89
C ARG A 45 -7.87 3.81 -2.36
N ASN A 46 -7.86 4.26 -1.10
CA ASN A 46 -6.66 4.80 -0.47
C ASN A 46 -5.56 3.74 -0.30
N VAL A 47 -5.92 2.52 0.11
CA VAL A 47 -4.97 1.39 0.22
C VAL A 47 -4.35 1.08 -1.15
N LYS A 48 -5.15 0.98 -2.21
CA LYS A 48 -4.65 0.76 -3.58
C LYS A 48 -3.68 1.86 -4.02
N LYS A 49 -4.02 3.13 -3.77
CA LYS A 49 -3.15 4.28 -4.10
C LYS A 49 -1.85 4.26 -3.30
N ASN A 50 -1.89 3.91 -2.02
CA ASN A 50 -0.70 3.83 -1.18
C ASN A 50 0.23 2.71 -1.65
N LEU A 51 -0.34 1.55 -2.02
CA LEU A 51 0.39 0.41 -2.56
C LEU A 51 1.07 0.78 -3.89
N ALA A 52 0.35 1.44 -4.81
CA ALA A 52 0.93 1.92 -6.06
C ALA A 52 2.12 2.87 -5.83
N ARG A 53 1.97 3.85 -4.93
CA ARG A 53 3.06 4.79 -4.58
C ARG A 53 4.29 4.09 -4.03
N LEU A 54 4.09 3.09 -3.17
CA LEU A 54 5.19 2.33 -2.58
C LEU A 54 5.93 1.51 -3.64
N LEU A 55 5.20 0.85 -4.55
CA LEU A 55 5.80 0.12 -5.66
C LEU A 55 6.57 1.04 -6.61
N THR A 56 6.03 2.23 -6.91
CA THR A 56 6.76 3.24 -7.70
C THR A 56 8.07 3.62 -7.02
N PHE A 57 8.04 3.91 -5.72
CA PHE A 57 9.25 4.25 -4.96
C PHE A 57 10.31 3.14 -5.00
N ILE A 58 9.90 1.88 -4.82
CA ILE A 58 10.81 0.72 -4.91
C ILE A 58 11.42 0.61 -6.31
N ASN A 59 10.62 0.82 -7.35
CA ASN A 59 11.08 0.75 -8.73
C ASN A 59 12.02 1.90 -9.08
N ASP A 60 11.75 3.11 -8.62
CA ASP A 60 12.65 4.26 -8.78
C ASP A 60 13.98 4.02 -8.07
N LYS A 61 13.96 3.50 -6.84
CA LYS A 61 15.19 3.08 -6.13
C LYS A 61 15.98 2.02 -6.89
N LYS A 62 15.29 1.05 -7.49
CA LYS A 62 15.93 0.01 -8.32
C LYS A 62 16.54 0.59 -9.60
N ARG A 63 15.95 1.67 -10.15
CA ARG A 63 16.50 2.39 -11.31
C ARG A 63 17.71 3.24 -10.96
N GLU A 64 17.70 3.91 -9.80
CA GLU A 64 18.84 4.71 -9.31
C GLU A 64 20.10 3.86 -9.04
N LEU A 65 19.92 2.58 -8.69
CA LEU A 65 21.01 1.63 -8.40
C LEU A 65 21.61 0.98 -9.66
N LYS A 66 21.11 1.32 -10.85
CA LYS A 66 21.45 0.68 -12.12
C LYS A 66 22.26 1.61 -13.00
#